data_AF-A0A151IDS1-F1
#
_entry.id   AF-A0A151IDS1-F1
#
_cell.length_a   1.000
_cell.length_b   1.000
_cell.length_c   1.000
_cell.angle_alpha   90.00
_cell.angle_beta   90.00
_cell.angle_gamma   90.00
#
_symmetry.space_group_name_H-M   'P 1'
#
loop_
_entity.id
_entity.type
_entity.pdbx_description
1 polymer ?
#
loop_
_entity_poly.entity_id
_entity_poly.type
_entity_poly.pdbx_seq_one_letter_code
_entity_poly.pdbx_strand_id
1 'polypeptide(L)'
;LVELLCDIDVDVKAAKAVLTGQHDNKQKDTARSKLCSTIIRHELKKDENKKITEKRFQEIALQIQNVIPGEIQEVYYIPYKRYSAEKRVNAKGKLYDKYTNYLKHLRKSGLRQKRKRDSTDLESGLIHNTFILFYIVAILNDDLIGKLEWLRSHKDPYKEVKENWDATYEIRISQLRQETGNVYDYIMEYGALQLTTGYKLLLADFKKLYADYDKRMWSKSAEFSKKVSLLLSLEDNSDLNILLKLGHLFTPVPIPLINGKRWKPTTQEMIDGFILHMKIMNDLVPSIDRIRSRAQHMKTKVQPFIVAVGPTVILCKDFYVVIDKSYYRFDNIRTAADVCFKCVHALHAEYSPQSETIWYFLQFALYNLRTQWDKTIPQVSKILKCFFEK
;
A
#
# COMPACT_ATOMS: atom_id res chain seq x y z
N LEU A 1 -8.09 -5.24 30.00
CA LEU A 1 -8.71 -3.94 30.35
C LEU A 1 -10.05 -3.76 29.66
N VAL A 2 -10.12 -3.85 28.34
CA VAL A 2 -11.37 -3.62 27.61
C VAL A 2 -12.44 -4.64 28.00
N GLU A 3 -12.07 -5.90 28.12
CA GLU A 3 -12.93 -6.96 28.65
C GLU A 3 -13.46 -6.61 30.05
N LEU A 4 -12.57 -6.32 30.99
CA LEU A 4 -12.93 -5.86 32.33
C LEU A 4 -13.86 -4.62 32.32
N LEU A 5 -13.63 -3.67 31.42
CA LEU A 5 -14.48 -2.48 31.27
C LEU A 5 -15.84 -2.82 30.67
N CYS A 6 -15.91 -3.76 29.73
CA CYS A 6 -17.17 -4.26 29.19
C CYS A 6 -18.05 -4.87 30.28
N ASP A 7 -17.49 -5.40 31.35
CA ASP A 7 -18.31 -6.02 32.40
C ASP A 7 -18.79 -5.01 33.46
N ILE A 8 -18.10 -3.88 33.60
CA ILE A 8 -18.34 -2.93 34.69
C ILE A 8 -19.03 -1.64 34.20
N ASP A 9 -18.78 -1.21 32.96
CA ASP A 9 -19.23 0.09 32.44
C ASP A 9 -20.39 -0.06 31.43
N VAL A 10 -21.52 0.59 31.71
CA VAL A 10 -22.76 0.51 30.91
C VAL A 10 -22.58 1.09 29.50
N ASP A 11 -21.80 2.16 29.33
CA ASP A 11 -21.57 2.76 28.02
C ASP A 11 -20.73 1.82 27.14
N VAL A 12 -19.78 1.11 27.75
CA VAL A 12 -18.95 0.10 27.08
C VAL A 12 -19.81 -1.11 26.67
N LYS A 13 -20.69 -1.59 27.56
CA LYS A 13 -21.67 -2.65 27.24
C LYS A 13 -22.55 -2.26 26.06
N ALA A 14 -23.14 -1.07 26.11
CA ALA A 14 -24.00 -0.56 25.06
C ALA A 14 -23.25 -0.43 23.73
N ALA A 15 -22.01 0.07 23.75
CA ALA A 15 -21.18 0.14 22.55
C ALA A 15 -20.86 -1.25 21.98
N LYS A 16 -20.53 -2.24 22.83
CA LYS A 16 -20.29 -3.63 22.40
C LYS A 16 -21.53 -4.24 21.75
N ALA A 17 -22.71 -4.02 22.32
CA ALA A 17 -23.98 -4.48 21.75
C ALA A 17 -24.22 -3.90 20.35
N VAL A 18 -24.00 -2.60 20.16
CA VAL A 18 -24.15 -1.95 18.84
C VAL A 18 -23.13 -2.46 17.82
N LEU A 19 -21.89 -2.72 18.25
CA LEU A 19 -20.83 -3.18 17.35
C LEU A 19 -21.04 -4.63 16.88
N THR A 20 -21.55 -5.47 17.77
CA THR A 20 -21.86 -6.89 17.49
C THR A 20 -23.21 -7.08 16.78
N GLY A 21 -24.16 -6.16 16.96
CA GLY A 21 -25.48 -6.22 16.32
C GLY A 21 -25.51 -5.84 14.84
N GLN A 22 -26.69 -6.01 14.23
CA GLN A 22 -26.99 -5.58 12.86
C GLN A 22 -27.37 -4.10 12.82
N HIS A 23 -26.37 -3.25 13.05
CA HIS A 23 -26.51 -1.79 12.99
C HIS A 23 -25.82 -1.20 11.76
N ASP A 24 -26.29 -0.03 11.33
CA ASP A 24 -25.67 0.68 10.22
C ASP A 24 -24.26 1.19 10.56
N ASN A 25 -23.48 1.58 9.54
CA ASN A 25 -22.10 2.02 9.73
C ASN A 25 -21.98 3.31 10.57
N LYS A 26 -22.98 4.20 10.55
CA LYS A 26 -22.97 5.46 11.29
C LYS A 26 -23.19 5.24 12.79
N GLN A 27 -24.13 4.36 13.13
CA GLN A 27 -24.37 3.88 14.49
C GLN A 27 -23.14 3.16 15.04
N LYS A 28 -22.55 2.24 14.26
CA LYS A 28 -21.30 1.56 14.65
C LYS A 28 -20.16 2.56 14.86
N ASP A 29 -20.00 3.56 13.98
CA ASP A 29 -18.94 4.57 14.16
C ASP A 29 -19.12 5.41 15.45
N THR A 30 -20.37 5.72 15.78
CA THR A 30 -20.75 6.41 17.03
C THR A 30 -20.44 5.54 18.25
N ALA A 31 -20.76 4.25 18.20
CA ALA A 31 -20.45 3.30 19.26
C ALA A 31 -18.92 3.16 19.47
N ARG A 32 -18.13 3.01 18.39
CA ARG A 32 -16.65 2.99 18.49
C ARG A 32 -16.13 4.26 19.15
N SER A 33 -16.70 5.41 18.80
CA SER A 33 -16.31 6.70 19.36
C SER A 33 -16.61 6.80 20.87
N LYS A 34 -17.78 6.34 21.32
CA LYS A 34 -18.14 6.28 22.74
C LYS A 34 -17.24 5.33 23.51
N LEU A 35 -17.04 4.12 22.99
CA LEU A 35 -16.13 3.10 23.55
C LEU A 35 -14.73 3.68 23.79
N CYS A 36 -14.13 4.30 22.76
CA CYS A 36 -12.80 4.89 22.88
C CYS A 36 -12.77 6.02 23.92
N SER A 37 -13.77 6.90 23.95
CA SER A 37 -13.84 7.98 24.94
C SER A 37 -13.88 7.44 26.37
N THR A 38 -14.62 6.36 26.62
CA THR A 38 -14.71 5.74 27.96
C THR A 38 -13.39 5.08 28.36
N ILE A 39 -12.77 4.32 27.45
CA ILE A 39 -11.46 3.69 27.71
C ILE A 39 -10.39 4.74 28.01
N ILE A 40 -10.32 5.83 27.23
CA ILE A 40 -9.33 6.89 27.45
C ILE A 40 -9.55 7.60 28.79
N ARG A 41 -10.80 7.92 29.15
CA ARG A 41 -11.12 8.51 30.46
C ARG A 41 -10.71 7.58 31.60
N HIS A 42 -10.94 6.28 31.46
CA HIS A 42 -10.53 5.29 32.46
C HIS A 42 -8.99 5.20 32.57
N GLU A 43 -8.27 5.15 31.45
CA GLU A 43 -6.80 5.10 31.42
C GLU A 43 -6.14 6.29 32.15
N LEU A 44 -6.79 7.46 32.12
CA LEU A 44 -6.32 8.70 32.73
C LEU A 44 -6.96 9.01 34.09
N LYS A 45 -7.92 8.19 34.55
CA LYS A 45 -8.71 8.45 35.77
C LYS A 45 -7.85 8.67 37.01
N LYS A 46 -6.73 7.96 37.12
CA LYS A 46 -5.81 8.04 38.28
C LYS A 46 -4.74 9.12 38.14
N ASP A 47 -4.44 9.56 36.92
CA ASP A 47 -3.38 10.52 36.64
C ASP A 47 -3.66 11.23 35.31
N GLU A 48 -4.05 12.49 35.40
CA GLU A 48 -4.38 13.37 34.27
C GLU A 48 -3.15 13.72 33.41
N ASN A 49 -1.96 13.57 33.97
CA ASN A 49 -0.67 13.81 33.32
C ASN A 49 -0.06 12.54 32.72
N LYS A 50 -0.66 11.36 32.98
CA LYS A 50 -0.23 10.08 32.43
C LYS A 50 -0.13 10.17 30.91
N LYS A 51 0.98 9.63 30.39
CA LYS A 51 1.18 9.42 28.96
C LYS A 51 0.78 8.00 28.63
N ILE A 52 -0.23 7.84 27.79
CA ILE A 52 -0.51 6.54 27.20
C ILE A 52 0.57 6.29 26.14
N THR A 53 1.36 5.24 26.33
CA THR A 53 2.46 4.86 25.44
C THR A 53 1.92 4.23 24.15
N GLU A 54 2.73 4.20 23.09
CA GLU A 54 2.41 3.50 21.85
C GLU A 54 2.05 2.03 22.10
N LYS A 55 2.92 1.32 22.84
CA LYS A 55 2.68 -0.07 23.24
C LYS A 55 1.32 -0.23 23.93
N ARG A 56 0.96 0.70 24.82
CA ARG A 56 -0.34 0.63 25.50
C ARG A 56 -1.52 0.84 24.55
N PHE A 57 -1.41 1.75 23.58
CA PHE A 57 -2.45 1.89 22.55
C PHE A 57 -2.61 0.63 21.70
N GLN A 58 -1.51 -0.02 21.32
CA GLN A 58 -1.53 -1.28 20.57
C GLN A 58 -2.21 -2.40 21.38
N GLU A 59 -1.84 -2.56 22.67
CA GLU A 59 -2.47 -3.53 23.58
C GLU A 59 -3.98 -3.34 23.68
N ILE A 60 -4.44 -2.09 23.84
CA ILE A 60 -5.87 -1.78 23.93
C ILE A 60 -6.56 -2.09 22.61
N ALA A 61 -6.00 -1.67 21.47
CA ALA A 61 -6.58 -1.93 20.15
C ALA A 61 -6.72 -3.43 19.87
N LEU A 62 -5.71 -4.23 20.21
CA LEU A 62 -5.73 -5.68 20.10
C LEU A 62 -6.80 -6.31 21.02
N GLN A 63 -6.91 -5.84 22.27
CA GLN A 63 -7.98 -6.29 23.18
C GLN A 63 -9.37 -6.00 22.62
N ILE A 64 -9.60 -4.84 22.01
CA ILE A 64 -10.89 -4.52 21.38
C ILE A 64 -11.20 -5.52 20.26
N GLN A 65 -10.23 -5.76 19.37
CA GLN A 65 -10.39 -6.73 18.28
C GLN A 65 -10.71 -8.15 18.79
N ASN A 66 -10.09 -8.57 19.89
CA ASN A 66 -10.28 -9.92 20.44
C ASN A 66 -11.64 -10.08 21.15
N VAL A 67 -12.13 -9.02 21.81
CA VAL A 67 -13.37 -9.05 22.61
C VAL A 67 -14.62 -8.74 21.80
N ILE A 68 -14.49 -7.97 20.71
CA ILE A 68 -15.60 -7.53 19.87
C ILE A 68 -15.44 -8.14 18.47
N PRO A 69 -16.23 -9.19 18.15
CA PRO A 69 -16.21 -9.80 16.83
C PRO A 69 -16.39 -8.79 15.68
N GLY A 70 -15.63 -8.99 14.60
CA GLY A 70 -15.68 -8.13 13.40
C GLY A 70 -14.90 -6.81 13.50
N GLU A 71 -14.43 -6.42 14.68
CA GLU A 71 -13.53 -5.27 14.82
C GLU A 71 -12.09 -5.62 14.41
N ILE A 72 -11.32 -4.58 14.08
CA ILE A 72 -9.90 -4.67 13.70
C ILE A 72 -9.10 -3.58 14.41
N GLN A 73 -7.90 -3.92 14.87
CA GLN A 73 -7.07 -3.03 15.70
C GLN A 73 -6.72 -1.71 14.99
N GLU A 74 -6.55 -1.71 13.66
CA GLU A 74 -6.13 -0.54 12.87
C GLU A 74 -7.19 0.57 12.83
N VAL A 75 -8.44 0.26 13.15
CA VAL A 75 -9.50 1.28 13.33
C VAL A 75 -9.27 2.07 14.62
N TYR A 76 -8.69 1.43 15.64
CA TYR A 76 -8.52 1.98 16.97
C TYR A 76 -7.16 2.65 17.13
N TYR A 77 -6.12 2.06 16.57
CA TYR A 77 -4.78 2.62 16.62
C TYR A 77 -3.88 2.16 15.47
N ILE A 78 -3.19 3.12 14.86
CA ILE A 78 -2.08 2.92 13.93
C ILE A 78 -0.90 3.73 14.50
N PRO A 79 0.26 3.08 14.74
CA PRO A 79 1.42 3.74 15.34
C PRO A 79 2.05 4.78 14.40
N TYR A 80 2.92 5.62 14.98
CA TYR A 80 3.78 6.47 14.16
C TYR A 80 4.76 5.59 13.40
N LYS A 81 4.97 5.88 12.12
CA LYS A 81 5.96 5.16 11.32
C LYS A 81 6.64 6.12 10.35
N ARG A 82 7.97 6.14 10.40
CA ARG A 82 8.79 6.88 9.44
C ARG A 82 9.28 5.90 8.37
N TYR A 83 8.99 6.20 7.11
CA TYR A 83 9.45 5.39 5.97
C TYR A 83 10.74 5.97 5.41
N SER A 84 10.82 7.29 5.26
CA SER A 84 12.02 8.00 4.78
C SER A 84 12.18 9.35 5.48
N ALA A 85 13.21 10.12 5.09
CA ALA A 85 13.43 11.47 5.60
C ALA A 85 12.18 12.36 5.42
N GLU A 86 11.53 12.26 4.26
CA GLU A 86 10.38 13.06 3.86
C GLU A 86 9.02 12.39 4.11
N LYS A 87 8.98 11.05 4.11
CA LYS A 87 7.72 10.29 4.20
C LYS A 87 7.52 9.69 5.59
N ARG A 88 6.46 10.14 6.28
CA ARG A 88 6.04 9.65 7.59
C ARG A 88 4.52 9.52 7.69
N VAL A 89 4.08 8.55 8.49
CA VAL A 89 2.70 8.41 8.93
C VAL A 89 2.64 8.75 10.41
N ASN A 90 1.83 9.75 10.74
CA ASN A 90 1.57 10.11 12.12
C ASN A 90 0.71 9.04 12.80
N ALA A 91 0.90 8.87 14.11
CA ALA A 91 0.00 8.05 14.90
C ALA A 91 -1.45 8.55 14.74
N LYS A 92 -2.38 7.62 14.55
CA LYS A 92 -3.79 7.91 14.25
C LYS A 92 -4.70 6.77 14.74
N GLY A 93 -6.01 6.95 14.62
CA GLY A 93 -7.02 5.97 15.02
C GLY A 93 -7.86 6.48 16.18
N LYS A 94 -9.04 5.87 16.40
CA LYS A 94 -10.04 6.41 17.32
C LYS A 94 -9.53 6.57 18.76
N LEU A 95 -8.71 5.65 19.28
CA LEU A 95 -8.15 5.78 20.62
C LEU A 95 -7.23 7.00 20.72
N TYR A 96 -6.34 7.17 19.73
CA TYR A 96 -5.40 8.29 19.69
C TYR A 96 -6.11 9.63 19.48
N ASP A 97 -7.14 9.67 18.62
CA ASP A 97 -7.95 10.86 18.39
C ASP A 97 -8.70 11.27 19.67
N LYS A 98 -9.32 10.31 20.39
CA LYS A 98 -9.98 10.58 21.67
C LYS A 98 -9.00 11.02 22.74
N TYR A 99 -7.83 10.40 22.83
CA TYR A 99 -6.77 10.81 23.73
C TYR A 99 -6.31 12.25 23.46
N THR A 100 -5.92 12.57 22.22
CA THR A 100 -5.43 13.90 21.88
C THR A 100 -6.49 14.99 22.06
N ASN A 101 -7.77 14.69 21.76
CA ASN A 101 -8.89 15.61 22.00
C ASN A 101 -9.16 15.81 23.50
N TYR A 102 -9.11 14.75 24.30
CA TYR A 102 -9.26 14.84 25.74
C TYR A 102 -8.12 15.64 26.38
N LEU A 103 -6.87 15.45 25.92
CA LEU A 103 -5.73 16.28 26.36
C LEU A 103 -5.86 17.75 25.95
N LYS A 104 -6.48 18.05 24.80
CA LYS A 104 -6.79 19.43 24.43
C LYS A 104 -7.83 20.03 25.39
N HIS A 105 -8.85 19.26 25.76
CA HIS A 105 -9.86 19.67 26.74
C HIS A 105 -9.23 19.97 28.11
N LEU A 106 -8.45 19.04 28.69
CA LEU A 106 -7.78 19.26 29.98
C LEU A 106 -6.88 20.51 29.99
N ARG A 107 -6.18 20.78 28.88
CA ARG A 107 -5.37 22.01 28.72
C ARG A 107 -6.22 23.27 28.70
N LYS A 108 -7.37 23.25 28.01
CA LYS A 108 -8.30 24.39 28.00
C LYS A 108 -8.91 24.64 29.37
N SER A 109 -9.14 23.59 30.15
CA SER A 109 -9.64 23.67 31.53
C SER A 109 -8.58 24.02 32.57
N GLY A 110 -7.33 24.27 32.16
CA GLY A 110 -6.23 24.60 33.08
C GLY A 110 -5.64 23.41 33.85
N LEU A 111 -6.23 22.22 33.72
CA LEU A 111 -5.82 21.00 34.43
C LEU A 111 -4.51 20.38 33.90
N ARG A 112 -4.01 20.84 32.75
CA ARG A 112 -2.79 20.30 32.15
C ARG A 112 -1.96 21.39 31.47
N GLN A 113 -0.65 21.41 31.72
CA GLN A 113 0.29 22.35 31.09
C GLN A 113 0.82 21.84 29.74
N LYS A 114 1.24 22.76 28.87
CA LYS A 114 1.88 22.46 27.57
C LYS A 114 3.34 22.07 27.80
N ARG A 115 3.72 20.83 27.50
CA ARG A 115 5.12 20.36 27.61
C ARG A 115 6.00 20.89 26.48
N LYS A 116 7.30 21.11 26.80
CA LYS A 116 8.39 21.27 25.82
C LYS A 116 8.60 19.95 25.06
N ARG A 117 8.96 20.02 23.77
CA ARG A 117 9.24 18.84 22.94
C ARG A 117 10.65 18.35 23.23
N ASP A 118 10.79 17.09 23.64
CA ASP A 118 12.07 16.38 23.61
C ASP A 118 12.18 15.62 22.28
N SER A 119 13.25 15.88 21.53
CA SER A 119 13.57 15.21 20.27
C SER A 119 14.45 14.00 20.53
N THR A 120 13.87 12.80 20.50
CA THR A 120 14.62 11.55 20.51
C THR A 120 14.10 10.67 19.38
N ASP A 121 14.68 10.85 18.18
CA ASP A 121 14.53 9.94 17.04
C ASP A 121 15.94 9.38 16.74
N LEU A 122 16.35 8.29 17.42
CA LEU A 122 17.67 7.67 17.25
C LEU A 122 17.64 6.31 16.52
N GLU A 123 16.47 5.69 16.32
CA GLU A 123 16.39 4.30 15.86
C GLU A 123 16.58 4.10 14.34
N SER A 124 16.45 5.14 13.52
CA SER A 124 16.49 4.98 12.06
C SER A 124 17.89 5.10 11.43
N GLY A 125 18.93 5.41 12.22
CA GLY A 125 20.30 5.62 11.71
C GLY A 125 21.01 4.32 11.29
N LEU A 126 20.59 3.17 11.84
CA LEU A 126 21.30 1.90 11.63
C LEU A 126 21.09 1.33 10.22
N ILE A 127 19.85 1.35 9.68
CA ILE A 127 19.56 0.83 8.33
C ILE A 127 20.18 1.73 7.25
N HIS A 128 20.14 3.05 7.45
CA HIS A 128 20.72 4.02 6.53
C HIS A 128 22.25 3.86 6.41
N ASN A 129 22.94 3.60 7.53
CA ASN A 129 24.39 3.39 7.54
C ASN A 129 24.83 2.13 6.78
N THR A 130 24.05 1.03 6.81
CA THR A 130 24.41 -0.19 6.08
C THR A 130 24.28 -0.04 4.56
N PHE A 131 23.20 0.59 4.07
CA PHE A 131 23.01 0.84 2.63
C PHE A 131 24.00 1.87 2.07
N ILE A 132 24.33 2.91 2.85
CA ILE A 132 25.36 3.89 2.48
C ILE A 132 26.72 3.22 2.39
N LEU A 133 27.10 2.39 3.35
CA LEU A 133 28.39 1.72 3.33
C LEU A 133 28.54 0.81 2.11
N PHE A 134 27.48 0.07 1.75
CA PHE A 134 27.50 -0.78 0.55
C PHE A 134 27.59 0.05 -0.74
N TYR A 135 26.84 1.15 -0.82
CA TYR A 135 26.90 2.07 -1.96
C TYR A 135 28.29 2.69 -2.13
N ILE A 136 28.93 3.13 -1.03
CA ILE A 136 30.29 3.67 -1.04
C ILE A 136 31.30 2.61 -1.48
N VAL A 137 31.24 1.39 -0.91
CA VAL A 137 32.13 0.28 -1.29
C VAL A 137 31.98 -0.07 -2.77
N ALA A 138 30.76 -0.03 -3.30
CA ALA A 138 30.49 -0.38 -4.69
C ALA A 138 30.89 0.74 -5.68
N ILE A 139 30.81 2.02 -5.29
CA ILE A 139 31.39 3.14 -6.06
C ILE A 139 32.91 3.09 -6.06
N LEU A 140 33.55 2.53 -5.04
CA LEU A 140 35.02 2.36 -5.03
C LEU A 140 35.50 1.22 -5.94
N ASN A 141 34.58 0.53 -6.64
CA ASN A 141 34.91 -0.54 -7.57
C ASN A 141 34.73 -0.09 -9.03
N ASP A 142 35.87 0.23 -9.67
CA ASP A 142 35.91 0.74 -11.05
C ASP A 142 35.24 -0.20 -12.07
N ASP A 143 35.29 -1.53 -11.88
CA ASP A 143 34.62 -2.50 -12.76
C ASP A 143 33.08 -2.40 -12.67
N LEU A 144 32.54 -2.22 -11.47
CA LEU A 144 31.10 -2.08 -11.28
C LEU A 144 30.58 -0.75 -11.83
N ILE A 145 31.35 0.34 -11.70
CA ILE A 145 31.02 1.62 -12.33
C ILE A 145 31.01 1.47 -13.85
N GLY A 146 32.04 0.86 -14.43
CA GLY A 146 32.11 0.62 -15.87
C GLY A 146 30.88 -0.14 -16.39
N LYS A 147 30.43 -1.17 -15.65
CA LYS A 147 29.21 -1.92 -16.00
C LYS A 147 27.93 -1.08 -15.89
N LEU A 148 27.83 -0.17 -14.91
CA LEU A 148 26.70 0.76 -14.80
C LEU A 148 26.66 1.75 -15.97
N GLU A 149 27.79 2.35 -16.32
CA GLU A 149 27.90 3.28 -17.46
C GLU A 149 27.61 2.59 -18.79
N TRP A 150 28.06 1.34 -18.92
CA TRP A 150 27.74 0.51 -20.06
C TRP A 150 26.23 0.30 -20.20
N LEU A 151 25.51 -0.02 -19.11
CA LEU A 151 24.05 -0.21 -19.12
C LEU A 151 23.26 1.06 -19.50
N ARG A 152 23.83 2.25 -19.26
CA ARG A 152 23.22 3.54 -19.66
C ARG A 152 23.31 3.80 -21.16
N SER A 153 24.31 3.23 -21.82
CA SER A 153 24.62 3.46 -23.24
C SER A 153 24.22 2.31 -24.15
N HIS A 154 24.00 1.09 -23.63
CA HIS A 154 23.72 -0.12 -24.39
C HIS A 154 22.36 -0.72 -24.05
N LYS A 155 21.69 -1.30 -25.05
CA LYS A 155 20.38 -1.95 -24.91
C LYS A 155 20.39 -3.43 -25.31
N ASP A 156 21.46 -3.86 -25.97
CA ASP A 156 21.62 -5.18 -26.56
C ASP A 156 23.13 -5.52 -26.70
N PRO A 157 23.49 -6.80 -26.88
CA PRO A 157 22.62 -7.99 -26.83
C PRO A 157 22.14 -8.32 -25.40
N TYR A 158 20.99 -8.98 -25.30
CA TYR A 158 20.31 -9.23 -24.01
C TYR A 158 21.19 -9.95 -22.98
N LYS A 159 22.10 -10.83 -23.43
CA LYS A 159 22.97 -11.60 -22.56
C LYS A 159 23.90 -10.68 -21.75
N GLU A 160 24.67 -9.82 -22.41
CA GLU A 160 25.57 -8.88 -21.72
C GLU A 160 24.79 -7.85 -20.89
N VAL A 161 23.66 -7.37 -21.39
CA VAL A 161 22.76 -6.51 -20.60
C VAL A 161 22.35 -7.21 -19.32
N LYS A 162 21.94 -8.48 -19.38
CA LYS A 162 21.49 -9.23 -18.21
C LYS A 162 22.63 -9.49 -17.22
N GLU A 163 23.83 -9.82 -17.71
CA GLU A 163 25.02 -10.05 -16.89
C GLU A 163 25.42 -8.76 -16.13
N ASN A 164 25.51 -7.64 -16.84
CA ASN A 164 25.80 -6.34 -16.23
C ASN A 164 24.67 -5.88 -15.30
N TRP A 165 23.42 -6.12 -15.67
CA TRP A 165 22.25 -5.83 -14.83
C TRP A 165 22.34 -6.60 -13.51
N ASP A 166 22.68 -7.89 -13.56
CA ASP A 166 22.82 -8.71 -12.36
C ASP A 166 23.99 -8.27 -11.48
N ALA A 167 25.15 -7.96 -12.07
CA ALA A 167 26.33 -7.51 -11.34
C ALA A 167 26.10 -6.19 -10.60
N THR A 168 25.31 -5.29 -11.21
CA THR A 168 25.09 -3.92 -10.71
C THR A 168 23.85 -3.77 -9.83
N TYR A 169 23.12 -4.86 -9.56
CA TYR A 169 21.84 -4.87 -8.86
C TYR A 169 21.85 -4.08 -7.54
N GLU A 170 22.84 -4.34 -6.66
CA GLU A 170 22.89 -3.72 -5.34
C GLU A 170 23.09 -2.19 -5.41
N ILE A 171 23.85 -1.71 -6.40
CA ILE A 171 24.06 -0.27 -6.60
C ILE A 171 22.75 0.37 -7.12
N ARG A 172 22.17 -0.22 -8.17
CA ARG A 172 20.94 0.28 -8.79
C ARG A 172 19.78 0.35 -7.81
N ILE A 173 19.59 -0.67 -6.96
CA ILE A 173 18.50 -0.68 -5.98
C ILE A 173 18.75 0.31 -4.83
N SER A 174 20.02 0.52 -4.44
CA SER A 174 20.38 1.51 -3.43
C SER A 174 20.09 2.93 -3.94
N GLN A 175 20.47 3.24 -5.19
CA GLN A 175 20.15 4.51 -5.85
C GLN A 175 18.64 4.75 -5.93
N LEU A 176 17.90 3.75 -6.44
CA LEU A 176 16.42 3.80 -6.54
C LEU A 176 15.73 4.09 -5.20
N ARG A 177 16.28 3.63 -4.08
CA ARG A 177 15.70 3.83 -2.74
C ARG A 177 16.08 5.17 -2.10
N GLN A 178 17.19 5.77 -2.54
CA GLN A 178 17.71 7.02 -2.00
C GLN A 178 17.24 8.24 -2.79
N GLU A 179 17.10 8.11 -4.12
CA GLU A 179 16.74 9.20 -4.99
C GLU A 179 15.22 9.46 -5.00
N THR A 180 14.84 10.74 -5.05
CA THR A 180 13.42 11.16 -5.11
C THR A 180 12.84 11.14 -6.54
N GLY A 181 13.54 10.50 -7.49
CA GLY A 181 13.20 10.39 -8.90
C GLY A 181 11.87 9.67 -9.17
N ASN A 182 11.33 9.83 -10.38
CA ASN A 182 10.16 9.07 -10.80
C ASN A 182 10.60 7.77 -11.50
N VAL A 183 9.70 6.80 -11.62
CA VAL A 183 9.99 5.50 -12.26
C VAL A 183 10.41 5.65 -13.72
N TYR A 184 9.93 6.68 -14.41
CA TYR A 184 10.27 6.96 -15.80
C TYR A 184 11.73 7.38 -15.98
N ASP A 185 12.28 8.18 -15.06
CA ASP A 185 13.67 8.61 -15.11
C ASP A 185 14.60 7.38 -15.11
N TYR A 186 14.30 6.38 -14.28
CA TYR A 186 15.02 5.11 -14.24
C TYR A 186 14.90 4.30 -15.54
N ILE A 187 13.71 4.23 -16.13
CA ILE A 187 13.51 3.56 -17.44
C ILE A 187 14.23 4.29 -18.57
N MET A 188 14.34 5.62 -18.49
CA MET A 188 15.06 6.42 -19.46
C MET A 188 16.57 6.29 -19.32
N GLU A 189 17.07 6.23 -18.09
CA GLU A 189 18.49 6.02 -17.77
C GLU A 189 18.97 4.65 -18.28
N TYR A 190 18.19 3.60 -18.06
CA TYR A 190 18.52 2.24 -18.51
C TYR A 190 17.71 1.87 -19.74
N GLY A 191 18.20 2.31 -20.90
CA GLY A 191 17.48 2.21 -22.18
C GLY A 191 17.04 0.79 -22.57
N ALA A 192 17.69 -0.27 -22.07
CA ALA A 192 17.26 -1.66 -22.25
C ALA A 192 15.84 -1.93 -21.73
N LEU A 193 15.38 -1.18 -20.72
CA LEU A 193 14.02 -1.28 -20.18
C LEU A 193 12.95 -0.81 -21.17
N GLN A 194 13.31 -0.01 -22.19
CA GLN A 194 12.37 0.45 -23.22
C GLN A 194 12.08 -0.62 -24.27
N LEU A 195 12.89 -1.67 -24.34
CA LEU A 195 12.68 -2.77 -25.27
C LEU A 195 11.48 -3.62 -24.84
N THR A 196 10.87 -4.33 -25.78
CA THR A 196 9.71 -5.21 -25.52
C THR A 196 10.00 -6.30 -24.48
N THR A 197 11.26 -6.68 -24.29
CA THR A 197 11.74 -7.64 -23.29
C THR A 197 12.30 -6.99 -22.02
N GLY A 198 12.32 -5.67 -21.95
CA GLY A 198 12.92 -4.90 -20.85
C GLY A 198 12.33 -5.26 -19.48
N TYR A 199 11.03 -5.55 -19.41
CA TYR A 199 10.37 -6.01 -18.18
C TYR A 199 11.03 -7.23 -17.54
N LYS A 200 11.70 -8.10 -18.33
CA LYS A 200 12.40 -9.30 -17.80
C LYS A 200 13.55 -8.93 -16.86
N LEU A 201 14.16 -7.76 -17.05
CA LEU A 201 15.19 -7.24 -16.15
C LEU A 201 14.57 -6.86 -14.78
N LEU A 202 13.38 -6.24 -14.79
CA LEU A 202 12.63 -5.93 -13.57
C LEU A 202 12.16 -7.20 -12.83
N LEU A 203 11.76 -8.24 -13.57
CA LEU A 203 11.43 -9.54 -12.97
C LEU A 203 12.65 -10.18 -12.29
N ALA A 204 13.84 -10.04 -12.88
CA ALA A 204 15.08 -10.53 -12.27
C ALA A 204 15.39 -9.79 -10.96
N ASP A 205 15.23 -8.47 -10.93
CA ASP A 205 15.42 -7.67 -9.71
C ASP A 205 14.37 -8.04 -8.65
N PHE A 206 13.10 -8.24 -9.02
CA PHE A 206 12.08 -8.74 -8.09
C PHE A 206 12.47 -10.08 -7.47
N LYS A 207 12.98 -11.02 -8.29
CA LYS A 207 13.42 -12.33 -7.81
C LYS A 207 14.60 -12.21 -6.83
N LYS A 208 15.49 -11.24 -7.01
CA LYS A 208 16.56 -10.97 -6.04
C LYS A 208 16.02 -10.34 -4.75
N LEU A 209 15.07 -9.42 -4.86
CA LEU A 209 14.41 -8.80 -3.70
C LEU A 209 13.65 -9.84 -2.85
N TYR A 210 12.96 -10.78 -3.51
CA TYR A 210 12.04 -11.71 -2.87
C TYR A 210 12.12 -13.11 -3.49
N ALA A 211 13.25 -13.81 -3.27
CA ALA A 211 13.55 -15.10 -3.87
C ALA A 211 12.41 -16.14 -3.74
N ASP A 212 11.74 -16.17 -2.59
CA ASP A 212 10.65 -17.13 -2.29
C ASP A 212 9.26 -16.71 -2.77
N TYR A 213 9.14 -15.56 -3.45
CA TYR A 213 7.86 -14.94 -3.78
C TYR A 213 7.56 -14.91 -5.29
N ASP A 214 8.55 -15.20 -6.15
CA ASP A 214 8.41 -15.13 -7.60
C ASP A 214 7.28 -16.01 -8.16
N LYS A 215 7.01 -17.17 -7.53
CA LYS A 215 5.95 -18.10 -7.97
C LYS A 215 4.65 -18.00 -7.17
N ARG A 216 4.56 -17.11 -6.19
CA ARG A 216 3.45 -17.14 -5.22
C ARG A 216 2.09 -16.77 -5.82
N MET A 217 2.05 -15.85 -6.78
CA MET A 217 0.80 -15.49 -7.48
C MET A 217 0.07 -16.72 -8.02
N TRP A 218 0.83 -17.69 -8.52
CA TRP A 218 0.31 -18.88 -9.17
C TRP A 218 -0.08 -19.99 -8.19
N SER A 219 0.57 -20.05 -7.02
CA SER A 219 0.39 -21.13 -6.05
C SER A 219 -1.01 -21.16 -5.38
N LYS A 220 -1.68 -20.00 -5.28
CA LYS A 220 -2.97 -19.84 -4.58
C LYS A 220 -4.06 -19.24 -5.43
N SER A 221 -3.86 -19.12 -6.75
CA SER A 221 -4.78 -18.42 -7.65
C SER A 221 -6.18 -19.05 -7.67
N ALA A 222 -6.29 -20.38 -7.69
CA ALA A 222 -7.58 -21.07 -7.70
C ALA A 222 -8.39 -20.85 -6.40
N GLU A 223 -7.72 -20.99 -5.24
CA GLU A 223 -8.34 -20.73 -3.93
C GLU A 223 -8.76 -19.25 -3.82
N PHE A 224 -7.88 -18.34 -4.24
CA PHE A 224 -8.15 -16.92 -4.26
C PHE A 224 -9.37 -16.58 -5.10
N SER A 225 -9.44 -17.05 -6.35
CA SER A 225 -10.58 -16.82 -7.24
C SER A 225 -11.87 -17.32 -6.61
N LYS A 226 -11.89 -18.55 -6.07
CA LYS A 226 -13.07 -19.12 -5.40
C LYS A 226 -13.56 -18.24 -4.24
N LYS A 227 -12.65 -17.81 -3.37
CA LYS A 227 -12.99 -16.99 -2.19
C LYS A 227 -13.46 -15.59 -2.57
N VAL A 228 -12.81 -14.95 -3.56
CA VAL A 228 -13.23 -13.64 -4.07
C VAL A 228 -14.62 -13.73 -4.70
N SER A 229 -14.88 -14.75 -5.50
CA SER A 229 -16.20 -14.96 -6.11
C SER A 229 -17.29 -15.16 -5.08
N LEU A 230 -17.00 -15.87 -3.97
CA LEU A 230 -17.93 -16.01 -2.84
C LEU A 230 -18.10 -14.70 -2.04
N LEU A 231 -17.06 -13.87 -1.94
CA LEU A 231 -17.13 -12.58 -1.25
C LEU A 231 -17.97 -11.56 -2.02
N LEU A 232 -17.91 -11.60 -3.35
CA LEU A 232 -18.56 -10.64 -4.24
C LEU A 232 -19.81 -11.19 -4.93
N SER A 233 -20.17 -12.45 -4.67
CA SER A 233 -21.27 -13.17 -5.33
C SER A 233 -21.19 -13.09 -6.86
N LEU A 234 -20.02 -13.42 -7.42
CA LEU A 234 -19.77 -13.34 -8.86
C LEU A 234 -20.37 -14.53 -9.62
N GLU A 235 -21.08 -14.23 -10.71
CA GLU A 235 -21.56 -15.24 -11.67
C GLU A 235 -20.44 -15.64 -12.67
N ASP A 236 -19.75 -14.65 -13.24
CA ASP A 236 -18.60 -14.86 -14.12
C ASP A 236 -17.29 -14.93 -13.32
N ASN A 237 -16.62 -16.08 -13.42
CA ASN A 237 -15.35 -16.35 -12.75
C ASN A 237 -14.13 -16.22 -13.68
N SER A 238 -14.28 -15.54 -14.82
CA SER A 238 -13.15 -15.17 -15.66
C SER A 238 -12.16 -14.29 -14.88
N ASP A 239 -10.86 -14.48 -15.13
CA ASP A 239 -9.82 -13.81 -14.36
C ASP A 239 -9.90 -12.29 -14.44
N LEU A 240 -10.19 -11.76 -15.63
CA LEU A 240 -10.33 -10.34 -15.83
C LEU A 240 -11.53 -9.79 -15.05
N ASN A 241 -12.67 -10.48 -15.08
CA ASN A 241 -13.84 -10.07 -14.31
C ASN A 241 -13.56 -10.09 -12.80
N ILE A 242 -12.95 -11.17 -12.29
CA ILE A 242 -12.57 -11.26 -10.86
C ILE A 242 -11.68 -10.07 -10.47
N LEU A 243 -10.63 -9.80 -11.24
CA LEU A 243 -9.69 -8.72 -10.96
C LEU A 243 -10.33 -7.33 -11.03
N LEU A 244 -11.17 -7.06 -12.03
CA LEU A 244 -11.92 -5.80 -12.12
C LEU A 244 -12.88 -5.64 -10.94
N LYS A 245 -13.52 -6.73 -10.49
CA LYS A 245 -14.48 -6.68 -9.40
C LYS A 245 -13.86 -6.49 -8.02
N LEU A 246 -12.54 -6.66 -7.87
CA LEU A 246 -11.82 -6.36 -6.62
C LEU A 246 -12.03 -4.92 -6.13
N GLY A 247 -12.25 -3.96 -7.05
CA GLY A 247 -12.54 -2.57 -6.66
C GLY A 247 -13.80 -2.42 -5.81
N HIS A 248 -14.77 -3.34 -5.96
CA HIS A 248 -16.02 -3.34 -5.18
C HIS A 248 -15.87 -3.90 -3.75
N LEU A 249 -14.72 -4.49 -3.41
CA LEU A 249 -14.42 -4.87 -2.02
C LEU A 249 -14.15 -3.66 -1.12
N PHE A 250 -13.89 -2.48 -1.71
CA PHE A 250 -13.44 -1.30 -0.99
C PHE A 250 -14.40 -0.13 -1.18
N THR A 251 -14.51 0.70 -0.13
CA THR A 251 -15.27 1.95 -0.20
C THR A 251 -14.33 3.10 -0.50
N PRO A 252 -14.61 3.95 -1.51
CA PRO A 252 -13.70 5.04 -1.85
C PRO A 252 -13.49 6.02 -0.70
N VAL A 253 -12.23 6.33 -0.40
CA VAL A 253 -11.80 7.22 0.70
C VAL A 253 -11.13 8.47 0.14
N PRO A 254 -11.36 9.66 0.72
CA PRO A 254 -10.62 10.86 0.32
C PRO A 254 -9.10 10.71 0.51
N ILE A 255 -8.36 10.92 -0.58
CA ILE A 255 -6.90 10.91 -0.67
C ILE A 255 -6.40 12.35 -0.49
N PRO A 256 -5.49 12.62 0.47
CA PRO A 256 -4.86 13.92 0.60
C PRO A 256 -3.89 14.16 -0.56
N LEU A 257 -3.96 15.34 -1.16
CA LEU A 257 -3.06 15.78 -2.21
C LEU A 257 -1.98 16.71 -1.64
N ILE A 258 -0.87 16.86 -2.36
CA ILE A 258 0.27 17.71 -1.93
C ILE A 258 -0.16 19.17 -1.77
N ASN A 259 -1.12 19.63 -2.57
CA ASN A 259 -1.67 20.99 -2.49
C ASN A 259 -2.65 21.22 -1.31
N GLY A 260 -2.78 20.25 -0.39
CA GLY A 260 -3.68 20.33 0.77
C GLY A 260 -5.15 20.02 0.47
N LYS A 261 -5.54 19.91 -0.81
CA LYS A 261 -6.89 19.47 -1.18
C LYS A 261 -7.05 17.97 -0.95
N ARG A 262 -8.31 17.51 -0.98
CA ARG A 262 -8.65 16.09 -0.92
C ARG A 262 -9.37 15.69 -2.18
N TRP A 263 -8.94 14.59 -2.79
CA TRP A 263 -9.63 13.95 -3.91
C TRP A 263 -10.22 12.64 -3.44
N LYS A 264 -11.52 12.44 -3.64
CA LYS A 264 -12.18 11.17 -3.38
C LYS A 264 -12.37 10.45 -4.73
N PRO A 265 -11.65 9.35 -5.00
CA PRO A 265 -11.87 8.60 -6.22
C PRO A 265 -13.28 8.01 -6.24
N THR A 266 -13.84 7.79 -7.43
CA THR A 266 -15.01 6.91 -7.60
C THR A 266 -14.57 5.45 -7.60
N THR A 267 -15.51 4.51 -7.38
CA THR A 267 -15.18 3.08 -7.51
C THR A 267 -14.62 2.74 -8.89
N GLN A 268 -15.15 3.36 -9.96
CA GLN A 268 -14.63 3.16 -11.31
C GLN A 268 -13.19 3.68 -11.43
N GLU A 269 -12.87 4.84 -10.86
CA GLU A 269 -11.49 5.35 -10.86
C GLU A 269 -10.52 4.44 -10.08
N MET A 270 -10.99 3.78 -9.02
CA MET A 270 -10.19 2.77 -8.31
C MET A 270 -9.92 1.54 -9.20
N ILE A 271 -10.94 1.06 -9.92
CA ILE A 271 -10.81 -0.07 -10.85
C ILE A 271 -9.89 0.31 -12.01
N ASP A 272 -10.09 1.45 -12.65
CA ASP A 272 -9.29 1.93 -13.79
C ASP A 272 -7.83 2.20 -13.38
N GLY A 273 -7.60 2.63 -12.14
CA GLY A 273 -6.25 2.79 -11.58
C GLY A 273 -5.54 1.46 -11.29
N PHE A 274 -6.26 0.33 -11.33
CA PHE A 274 -5.71 -1.02 -11.23
C PHE A 274 -5.57 -1.64 -12.63
N ILE A 275 -6.71 -1.79 -13.32
CA ILE A 275 -6.83 -2.28 -14.69
C ILE A 275 -7.75 -1.34 -15.47
N LEU A 276 -7.19 -0.58 -16.40
CA LEU A 276 -7.93 0.26 -17.32
C LEU A 276 -8.46 -0.58 -18.50
N HIS A 277 -9.77 -0.67 -18.67
CA HIS A 277 -10.39 -1.32 -19.83
C HIS A 277 -10.59 -0.35 -20.99
N MET A 278 -10.21 -0.78 -22.19
CA MET A 278 -10.25 0.04 -23.40
C MET A 278 -10.80 -0.76 -24.58
N LYS A 279 -11.60 -0.11 -25.43
CA LYS A 279 -12.27 -0.81 -26.54
C LYS A 279 -11.32 -1.18 -27.68
N ILE A 280 -10.39 -0.28 -27.98
CA ILE A 280 -9.48 -0.37 -29.13
C ILE A 280 -8.08 0.07 -28.74
N MET A 281 -7.08 -0.46 -29.46
CA MET A 281 -5.67 -0.14 -29.23
C MET A 281 -5.32 1.33 -29.46
N ASN A 282 -5.97 1.98 -30.42
CA ASN A 282 -5.68 3.36 -30.78
C ASN A 282 -5.90 4.34 -29.62
N ASP A 283 -6.72 3.95 -28.64
CA ASP A 283 -6.96 4.78 -27.46
C ASP A 283 -5.81 4.70 -26.44
N LEU A 284 -4.89 3.72 -26.54
CA LEU A 284 -3.88 3.41 -25.52
C LEU A 284 -3.02 4.64 -25.17
N VAL A 285 -2.34 5.19 -26.18
CA VAL A 285 -1.48 6.37 -25.99
C VAL A 285 -2.28 7.59 -25.50
N PRO A 286 -3.42 7.97 -26.12
CA PRO A 286 -4.28 9.02 -25.58
C PRO A 286 -4.70 8.81 -24.12
N SER A 287 -4.93 7.57 -23.70
CA SER A 287 -5.33 7.26 -22.33
C SER A 287 -4.17 7.38 -21.34
N ILE A 288 -2.98 6.94 -21.74
CA ILE A 288 -1.74 7.16 -20.98
C ILE A 288 -1.52 8.66 -20.78
N ASP A 289 -1.64 9.48 -21.83
CA ASP A 289 -1.44 10.93 -21.74
C ASP A 289 -2.47 11.62 -20.85
N ARG A 290 -3.73 11.17 -20.85
CA ARG A 290 -4.77 11.65 -19.91
C ARG A 290 -4.42 11.34 -18.46
N ILE A 291 -3.96 10.11 -18.17
CA ILE A 291 -3.53 9.70 -16.82
C ILE A 291 -2.34 10.54 -16.37
N ARG A 292 -1.35 10.75 -17.25
CA ARG A 292 -0.16 11.57 -16.96
C ARG A 292 -0.53 13.03 -16.71
N SER A 293 -1.38 13.60 -17.55
CA SER A 293 -1.89 14.96 -17.38
C SER A 293 -2.59 15.11 -16.04
N ARG A 294 -3.47 14.17 -15.67
CA ARG A 294 -4.14 14.17 -14.36
C ARG A 294 -3.15 14.09 -13.20
N ALA A 295 -2.16 13.21 -13.29
CA ALA A 295 -1.13 13.06 -12.26
C ALA A 295 -0.33 14.36 -12.08
N GLN A 296 0.04 15.03 -13.17
CA GLN A 296 0.70 16.35 -13.13
C GLN A 296 -0.16 17.40 -12.41
N HIS A 297 -1.45 17.52 -12.77
CA HIS A 297 -2.38 18.46 -12.13
C HIS A 297 -2.55 18.17 -10.62
N MET A 298 -2.52 16.89 -10.25
CA MET A 298 -2.64 16.45 -8.86
C MET A 298 -1.31 16.47 -8.10
N LYS A 299 -0.19 16.78 -8.78
CA LYS A 299 1.18 16.66 -8.26
C LYS A 299 1.46 15.24 -7.71
N THR A 300 1.03 14.22 -8.44
CA THR A 300 1.30 12.81 -8.14
C THR A 300 2.19 12.20 -9.22
N LYS A 301 2.84 11.08 -8.89
CA LYS A 301 3.61 10.28 -9.86
C LYS A 301 2.68 9.22 -10.49
N VAL A 302 2.82 8.96 -11.78
CA VAL A 302 2.19 7.80 -12.43
C VAL A 302 2.92 6.54 -11.96
N GLN A 303 2.18 5.58 -11.43
CA GLN A 303 2.71 4.28 -11.02
C GLN A 303 2.38 3.24 -12.10
N PRO A 304 3.09 2.11 -12.14
CA PRO A 304 2.73 1.01 -13.02
C PRO A 304 1.25 0.61 -12.90
N PHE A 305 0.59 0.39 -14.03
CA PHE A 305 -0.80 -0.06 -14.08
C PHE A 305 -1.03 -0.96 -15.30
N ILE A 306 -2.18 -1.64 -15.31
CA ILE A 306 -2.53 -2.60 -16.37
C ILE A 306 -3.56 -1.96 -17.30
N VAL A 307 -3.46 -2.25 -18.59
CA VAL A 307 -4.49 -1.94 -19.59
C VAL A 307 -5.00 -3.25 -20.19
N ALA A 308 -6.32 -3.42 -20.26
CA ALA A 308 -6.97 -4.52 -20.97
C ALA A 308 -7.69 -3.97 -22.20
N VAL A 309 -7.40 -4.55 -23.37
CA VAL A 309 -7.94 -4.07 -24.66
C VAL A 309 -8.86 -5.11 -25.28
N GLY A 310 -10.09 -4.68 -25.55
CA GLY A 310 -11.11 -5.42 -26.28
C GLY A 310 -12.46 -4.70 -26.28
N PRO A 311 -13.36 -4.98 -27.24
CA PRO A 311 -14.63 -4.28 -27.36
C PRO A 311 -15.52 -4.41 -26.11
N THR A 312 -15.39 -5.53 -25.39
CA THR A 312 -15.99 -5.80 -24.09
C THR A 312 -15.00 -6.55 -23.21
N VAL A 313 -15.24 -6.59 -21.89
CA VAL A 313 -14.41 -7.30 -20.90
C VAL A 313 -14.18 -8.77 -21.31
N ILE A 314 -15.23 -9.46 -21.75
CA ILE A 314 -15.17 -10.88 -22.16
C ILE A 314 -14.32 -11.06 -23.44
N LEU A 315 -14.26 -10.03 -24.28
CA LEU A 315 -13.54 -10.04 -25.55
C LEU A 315 -12.17 -9.38 -25.48
N CYS A 316 -11.65 -9.10 -24.27
CA CYS A 316 -10.27 -8.64 -24.11
C CYS A 316 -9.28 -9.73 -24.46
N LYS A 317 -8.37 -9.43 -25.39
CA LYS A 317 -7.34 -10.38 -25.87
C LYS A 317 -5.92 -9.87 -25.66
N ASP A 318 -5.75 -8.55 -25.51
CA ASP A 318 -4.45 -7.94 -25.34
C ASP A 318 -4.38 -7.20 -24.01
N PHE A 319 -3.30 -7.43 -23.29
CA PHE A 319 -3.03 -6.82 -22.00
C PHE A 319 -1.69 -6.11 -22.04
N TYR A 320 -1.62 -4.96 -21.37
CA TYR A 320 -0.40 -4.18 -21.30
C TYR A 320 -0.07 -3.83 -19.86
N VAL A 321 1.20 -3.94 -19.50
CA VAL A 321 1.73 -3.29 -18.31
C VAL A 321 2.33 -1.97 -18.74
N VAL A 322 1.73 -0.87 -18.30
CA VAL A 322 2.20 0.48 -18.59
C VAL A 322 3.05 0.97 -17.44
N ILE A 323 4.24 1.49 -17.75
CA ILE A 323 5.13 2.16 -16.80
C ILE A 323 5.49 3.54 -17.35
N ASP A 324 4.80 4.54 -16.82
CA ASP A 324 4.74 5.92 -17.33
C ASP A 324 4.42 5.98 -18.84
N LYS A 325 5.42 6.09 -19.71
CA LYS A 325 5.24 6.08 -21.18
C LYS A 325 5.51 4.74 -21.85
N SER A 326 6.26 3.85 -21.19
CA SER A 326 6.62 2.55 -21.76
C SER A 326 5.49 1.54 -21.50
N TYR A 327 5.29 0.58 -22.41
CA TYR A 327 4.33 -0.49 -22.19
C TYR A 327 4.80 -1.82 -22.77
N TYR A 328 4.48 -2.90 -22.07
CA TYR A 328 4.81 -4.28 -22.48
C TYR A 328 3.54 -5.07 -22.71
N ARG A 329 3.45 -5.78 -23.84
CA ARG A 329 2.27 -6.59 -24.23
C ARG A 329 2.31 -7.99 -23.62
N PHE A 330 1.15 -8.50 -23.24
CA PHE A 330 0.90 -9.83 -22.74
C PHE A 330 -0.40 -10.40 -23.30
N ASP A 331 -0.48 -11.71 -23.45
CA ASP A 331 -1.65 -12.40 -24.00
C ASP A 331 -2.69 -12.79 -22.94
N ASN A 332 -2.36 -12.63 -21.65
CA ASN A 332 -3.27 -12.96 -20.56
C ASN A 332 -3.16 -12.00 -19.37
N ILE A 333 -4.31 -11.74 -18.74
CA ILE A 333 -4.42 -10.80 -17.63
C ILE A 333 -3.65 -11.24 -16.39
N ARG A 334 -3.58 -12.56 -16.11
CA ARG A 334 -2.88 -13.06 -14.91
C ARG A 334 -1.39 -12.72 -14.97
N THR A 335 -0.74 -12.95 -16.12
CA THR A 335 0.66 -12.60 -16.35
C THR A 335 0.86 -11.09 -16.33
N ALA A 336 -0.02 -10.31 -16.96
CA ALA A 336 0.08 -8.85 -16.90
C ALA A 336 -0.02 -8.33 -15.45
N ALA A 337 -0.90 -8.89 -14.63
CA ALA A 337 -1.03 -8.55 -13.22
C ALA A 337 0.18 -8.98 -12.38
N ASP A 338 0.74 -10.17 -12.62
CA ASP A 338 1.97 -10.65 -11.98
C ASP A 338 3.15 -9.73 -12.31
N VAL A 339 3.35 -9.44 -13.59
CA VAL A 339 4.43 -8.58 -14.07
C VAL A 339 4.26 -7.16 -13.53
N CYS A 340 3.06 -6.58 -13.58
CA CYS A 340 2.81 -5.25 -13.04
C CYS A 340 3.16 -5.16 -11.55
N PHE A 341 2.70 -6.13 -10.75
CA PHE A 341 3.03 -6.19 -9.32
C PHE A 341 4.54 -6.25 -9.09
N LYS A 342 5.24 -7.14 -9.81
CA LYS A 342 6.69 -7.31 -9.68
C LYS A 342 7.45 -6.07 -10.11
N CYS A 343 7.03 -5.41 -11.19
CA CYS A 343 7.59 -4.15 -11.65
C CYS A 343 7.45 -3.04 -10.59
N VAL A 344 6.29 -2.90 -9.94
CA VAL A 344 6.12 -1.92 -8.85
C VAL A 344 7.18 -2.11 -7.77
N HIS A 345 7.39 -3.36 -7.33
CA HIS A 345 8.35 -3.68 -6.29
C HIS A 345 9.81 -3.52 -6.73
N ALA A 346 10.16 -3.99 -7.94
CA ALA A 346 11.51 -3.88 -8.50
C ALA A 346 11.95 -2.42 -8.68
N LEU A 347 11.00 -1.54 -9.06
CA LEU A 347 11.23 -0.11 -9.26
C LEU A 347 11.12 0.70 -7.96
N HIS A 348 10.90 0.04 -6.82
CA HIS A 348 10.61 0.69 -5.54
C HIS A 348 9.48 1.75 -5.63
N ALA A 349 8.52 1.48 -6.51
CA ALA A 349 7.40 2.37 -6.81
C ALA A 349 6.31 2.28 -5.72
N GLU A 350 5.46 3.30 -5.65
CA GLU A 350 4.25 3.21 -4.83
C GLU A 350 3.13 2.54 -5.62
N TYR A 351 2.13 2.00 -4.94
CA TYR A 351 0.87 1.70 -5.62
C TYR A 351 0.15 3.00 -6.01
N SER A 352 -0.54 2.97 -7.15
CA SER A 352 -1.41 4.06 -7.60
C SER A 352 -2.37 4.48 -6.46
N PRO A 353 -2.42 5.76 -6.06
CA PRO A 353 -3.16 6.17 -4.85
C PRO A 353 -4.63 5.75 -4.82
N GLN A 354 -5.29 5.75 -5.98
CA GLN A 354 -6.69 5.36 -6.12
C GLN A 354 -6.93 3.85 -6.04
N SER A 355 -5.95 3.02 -6.38
CA SER A 355 -6.07 1.56 -6.41
C SER A 355 -5.21 0.87 -5.36
N GLU A 356 -4.55 1.62 -4.47
CA GLU A 356 -3.62 1.06 -3.48
C GLU A 356 -4.27 0.00 -2.59
N THR A 357 -5.57 0.13 -2.28
CA THR A 357 -6.31 -0.89 -1.50
C THR A 357 -6.39 -2.22 -2.22
N ILE A 358 -6.60 -2.22 -3.54
CA ILE A 358 -6.66 -3.43 -4.37
C ILE A 358 -5.28 -4.09 -4.39
N TRP A 359 -4.24 -3.30 -4.62
CA TRP A 359 -2.86 -3.79 -4.66
C TRP A 359 -2.38 -4.36 -3.32
N TYR A 360 -2.64 -3.69 -2.19
CA TYR A 360 -2.30 -4.23 -0.87
C TYR A 360 -3.09 -5.50 -0.55
N PHE A 361 -4.36 -5.59 -0.96
CA PHE A 361 -5.11 -6.83 -0.82
C PHE A 361 -4.47 -7.98 -1.61
N LEU A 362 -4.07 -7.76 -2.86
CA LEU A 362 -3.36 -8.76 -3.66
C LEU A 362 -1.99 -9.14 -3.04
N GLN A 363 -1.22 -8.14 -2.61
CA GLN A 363 0.07 -8.36 -1.94
C GLN A 363 -0.09 -9.31 -0.74
N PHE A 364 -1.14 -9.11 0.05
CA PHE A 364 -1.34 -9.80 1.31
C PHE A 364 -2.09 -11.13 1.16
N ALA A 365 -3.11 -11.19 0.32
CA ALA A 365 -3.94 -12.38 0.12
C ALA A 365 -3.30 -13.40 -0.82
N LEU A 366 -2.66 -12.92 -1.90
CA LEU A 366 -2.18 -13.77 -2.98
C LEU A 366 -0.67 -14.04 -2.87
N TYR A 367 0.13 -12.98 -2.67
CA TYR A 367 1.58 -13.12 -2.52
C TYR A 367 2.02 -13.46 -1.10
N ASN A 368 1.19 -13.19 -0.10
CA ASN A 368 1.58 -13.26 1.31
C ASN A 368 2.87 -12.48 1.61
N LEU A 369 3.09 -11.37 0.90
CA LEU A 369 4.30 -10.55 1.01
C LEU A 369 4.08 -9.43 2.03
N ARG A 370 5.00 -9.26 2.97
CA ARG A 370 5.04 -8.11 3.88
C ARG A 370 6.37 -7.39 3.74
N THR A 371 6.33 -6.07 3.74
CA THR A 371 7.53 -5.22 3.61
C THR A 371 7.52 -4.14 4.68
N GLN A 372 8.70 -3.58 4.97
CA GLN A 372 8.80 -2.42 5.87
C GLN A 372 8.11 -1.17 5.31
N TRP A 373 7.84 -1.12 4.00
CA TRP A 373 7.23 0.00 3.29
C TRP A 373 5.69 -0.04 3.27
N ASP A 374 5.10 -1.14 3.75
CA ASP A 374 3.66 -1.37 3.71
C ASP A 374 2.89 -0.30 4.49
N LYS A 375 1.86 0.28 3.85
CA LYS A 375 0.88 1.14 4.51
C LYS A 375 -0.16 0.30 5.24
N THR A 376 -0.46 0.69 6.48
CA THR A 376 -1.58 0.14 7.24
C THR A 376 -2.90 0.80 6.81
N ILE A 377 -3.75 0.03 6.12
CA ILE A 377 -5.06 0.49 5.63
C ILE A 377 -6.18 -0.35 6.27
N PRO A 378 -7.03 0.22 7.15
CA PRO A 378 -8.04 -0.54 7.88
C PRO A 378 -9.01 -1.33 7.01
N GLN A 379 -9.45 -0.77 5.87
CA GLN A 379 -10.35 -1.51 4.98
C GLN A 379 -9.70 -2.77 4.40
N VAL A 380 -8.39 -2.72 4.09
CA VAL A 380 -7.64 -3.89 3.61
C VAL A 380 -7.55 -4.94 4.71
N SER A 381 -7.21 -4.56 5.95
CA SER A 381 -7.19 -5.49 7.10
C SER A 381 -8.54 -6.16 7.32
N LYS A 382 -9.64 -5.39 7.23
CA LYS A 382 -11.00 -5.91 7.37
C LYS A 382 -11.34 -6.92 6.29
N ILE A 383 -11.09 -6.59 5.02
CA ILE A 383 -11.36 -7.49 3.90
C ILE A 383 -10.50 -8.75 3.96
N LEU A 384 -9.22 -8.64 4.35
CA LEU A 384 -8.36 -9.81 4.55
C LEU A 384 -8.87 -10.73 5.64
N LYS A 385 -9.34 -10.19 6.76
CA LYS A 385 -9.95 -10.98 7.84
C LYS A 385 -11.14 -11.79 7.30
N CYS A 386 -12.07 -11.13 6.59
CA CYS A 386 -13.19 -11.82 5.95
C CYS A 386 -12.76 -12.84 4.88
N PHE A 387 -11.69 -12.56 4.14
CA PHE A 387 -11.15 -13.44 3.11
C PHE A 387 -10.50 -14.69 3.69
N PHE A 388 -9.81 -14.60 4.82
CA PHE A 388 -9.17 -15.76 5.46
C PHE A 388 -10.13 -16.56 6.35
N GLU A 389 -11.22 -15.96 6.83
CA GLU A 389 -12.27 -16.64 7.61
C GLU A 389 -13.24 -17.46 6.73
N LYS A 390 -13.42 -17.08 5.45
CA LYS A 390 -14.13 -17.86 4.43
C LYS A 390 -13.20 -18.85 3.74
#